data_AF-A0A0Q6CGV1-F1
#
_entry.id   AF-A0A0Q6CGV1-F1
#
_cell.length_a   1.000
_cell.length_b   1.000
_cell.length_c   1.000
_cell.angle_alpha   90.00
_cell.angle_beta   90.00
_cell.angle_gamma   90.00
#
_symmetry.space_group_name_H-M   'P 1'
#
loop_
_entity.id
_entity.type
_entity.pdbx_description
1 polymer ?
#
loop_
_entity_poly.entity_id
_entity_poly.type
_entity_poly.pdbx_seq_one_letter_code
_entity_poly.pdbx_strand_id
1 'polypeptide(L)'
;MPQDIKNFAEGVRKGLGIYIRCQCGKTVTFRAADFRAVLGPGEDIRDRVWRCSWCGQRAGYVRYTTIDRNDREGLAQWRPLPPTLR
;
A
#
# COMPACT_ATOMS: atom_id res chain seq x y z
N MET A 1 -4.03 -14.94 6.21
CA MET A 1 -3.18 -13.84 5.66
C MET A 1 -2.21 -14.44 4.66
N PRO A 2 -1.88 -13.79 3.52
CA PRO A 2 -0.92 -14.36 2.58
C PRO A 2 0.49 -14.32 3.20
N GLN A 3 0.94 -15.45 3.76
CA GLN A 3 2.13 -15.51 4.60
C GLN A 3 3.45 -15.57 3.81
N ASP A 4 3.41 -15.81 2.50
CA ASP A 4 4.61 -15.93 1.66
C ASP A 4 4.51 -15.08 0.40
N ILE A 5 4.69 -13.76 0.53
CA ILE A 5 4.87 -12.86 -0.61
C ILE A 5 6.32 -12.40 -0.61
N LYS A 6 7.08 -12.86 -1.60
CA LYS A 6 8.53 -12.64 -1.71
C LYS A 6 8.86 -11.22 -2.18
N ASN A 7 8.03 -10.66 -3.05
CA ASN A 7 8.25 -9.34 -3.65
C ASN A 7 6.96 -8.77 -4.27
N PHE A 8 7.07 -7.54 -4.76
CA PHE A 8 5.99 -6.81 -5.41
C PHE A 8 5.40 -7.54 -6.62
N ALA A 9 6.23 -8.13 -7.49
CA ALA A 9 5.76 -8.87 -8.66
C ALA A 9 4.84 -10.04 -8.28
N GLU A 10 5.17 -10.78 -7.22
CA GLU A 10 4.34 -11.86 -6.71
C GLU A 10 2.98 -11.35 -6.19
N GLY A 11 2.99 -10.26 -5.41
CA GLY A 11 1.77 -9.65 -4.89
C GLY A 11 0.83 -9.19 -6.02
N VAL A 12 1.40 -8.60 -7.07
CA VAL A 12 0.67 -8.19 -8.27
C VAL A 12 0.09 -9.40 -9.02
N ARG A 13 0.88 -10.45 -9.26
CA ARG A 13 0.45 -11.66 -9.97
C ARG A 13 -0.69 -12.37 -9.25
N LYS A 14 -0.66 -12.39 -7.92
CA LYS A 14 -1.71 -12.97 -7.06
C LYS A 14 -2.94 -12.07 -6.89
N GLY A 15 -2.98 -10.88 -7.51
CA GLY A 15 -4.12 -9.96 -7.41
C GLY A 15 -4.34 -9.40 -6.01
N LEU A 16 -3.28 -9.28 -5.20
CA LEU A 16 -3.38 -8.85 -3.81
C LEU A 16 -3.53 -7.34 -3.67
N GLY A 17 -3.99 -6.95 -2.49
CA GLY A 17 -3.94 -5.58 -2.00
C GLY A 17 -2.81 -5.35 -1.03
N ILE A 18 -2.59 -4.08 -0.75
CA ILE A 18 -1.63 -3.56 0.20
C ILE A 18 -2.45 -2.81 1.26
N TYR A 19 -2.50 -3.38 2.45
CA TYR A 19 -3.12 -2.76 3.61
C TYR A 19 -2.08 -1.92 4.35
N ILE A 20 -2.44 -0.68 4.64
CA ILE A 20 -1.61 0.29 5.36
C ILE A 20 -2.42 0.83 6.54
N ARG A 21 -1.82 0.84 7.73
CA ARG A 21 -2.40 1.42 8.94
C ARG A 21 -1.46 2.46 9.55
N CYS A 22 -2.02 3.64 9.80
CA CYS A 22 -1.36 4.69 10.58
C CYS A 22 -1.65 4.52 12.07
N GLN A 23 -0.75 5.04 12.91
CA GLN A 23 -0.92 5.10 14.36
C GLN A 23 -2.11 5.97 14.79
N CYS A 24 -2.51 6.96 13.97
CA CYS A 24 -3.71 7.78 14.21
C CYS A 24 -5.04 7.04 13.98
N GLY A 25 -5.00 5.75 13.67
CA GLY A 25 -6.18 4.91 13.46
C GLY A 25 -6.72 4.90 12.02
N LYS A 26 -6.23 5.79 11.13
CA LYS A 26 -6.59 5.74 9.70
C LYS A 26 -5.95 4.52 9.01
N THR A 27 -6.73 3.88 8.14
CA THR A 27 -6.33 2.69 7.39
C THR A 27 -6.72 2.84 5.92
N VAL A 28 -6.02 2.14 5.04
CA VAL A 28 -6.31 2.10 3.60
C VAL A 28 -5.85 0.77 3.00
N THR A 29 -6.55 0.32 1.96
CA THR A 29 -6.15 -0.82 1.14
C THR A 29 -6.02 -0.37 -0.31
N PHE A 30 -4.85 -0.57 -0.91
CA PHE A 30 -4.59 -0.33 -2.33
C PHE A 30 -4.50 -1.63 -3.11
N ARG A 31 -4.74 -1.63 -4.44
CA ARG A 31 -4.34 -2.80 -5.24
C ARG A 31 -2.83 -2.77 -5.41
N ALA A 32 -2.19 -3.93 -5.34
CA ALA A 32 -0.76 -4.01 -5.68
C ALA A 32 -0.50 -3.50 -7.10
N ALA A 33 -1.42 -3.74 -8.04
CA ALA A 33 -1.30 -3.27 -9.41
C ALA A 33 -1.22 -1.73 -9.55
N ASP A 34 -1.75 -0.96 -8.59
CA ASP A 34 -1.78 0.50 -8.65
C ASP A 34 -0.36 1.11 -8.53
N PHE A 35 0.60 0.36 -7.99
CA PHE A 35 1.98 0.82 -7.80
C PHE A 35 2.95 0.38 -8.90
N ARG A 36 2.49 -0.25 -9.98
CA ARG A 36 3.37 -0.73 -11.07
C ARG A 36 4.21 0.37 -11.71
N ALA A 37 3.75 1.61 -11.68
CA ALA A 37 4.47 2.75 -12.24
C ALA A 37 5.60 3.27 -11.34
N VAL A 38 5.62 2.89 -10.06
CA VAL A 38 6.54 3.46 -9.04
C VAL A 38 7.38 2.41 -8.30
N LEU A 39 7.07 1.12 -8.45
CA LEU A 39 7.81 0.03 -7.83
C LEU A 39 8.38 -0.94 -8.85
N GLY A 40 9.64 -1.30 -8.64
CA GLY A 40 10.30 -2.37 -9.38
C GLY A 40 9.77 -3.75 -8.99
N PRO A 41 9.85 -4.75 -9.90
CA PRO A 41 9.29 -6.08 -9.65
C PRO A 41 9.96 -6.85 -8.48
N GLY A 42 11.24 -6.59 -8.22
CA GLY A 42 11.99 -7.19 -7.12
C GLY A 42 11.90 -6.44 -5.79
N GLU A 43 11.27 -5.27 -5.76
CA GLU A 43 11.14 -4.47 -4.55
C GLU A 43 10.04 -5.03 -3.64
N ASP A 44 10.10 -4.67 -2.36
CA ASP A 44 9.03 -4.93 -1.41
C ASP A 44 8.28 -3.63 -1.05
N ILE A 45 6.97 -3.72 -0.97
CA ILE A 45 6.10 -2.63 -0.53
C ILE A 45 6.37 -2.24 0.93
N ARG A 46 6.79 -3.20 1.75
CA ARG A 46 7.08 -3.03 3.19
C ARG A 46 8.32 -2.17 3.43
N ASP A 47 9.24 -2.13 2.48
CA ASP A 47 10.49 -1.37 2.58
C ASP A 47 10.29 0.13 2.26
N ARG A 48 9.13 0.50 1.71
CA ARG A 48 8.81 1.89 1.41
C ARG A 48 8.35 2.66 2.65
N VAL A 49 8.64 3.96 2.66
CA VAL A 49 8.13 4.89 3.69
C VAL A 49 6.76 5.39 3.28
N TRP A 50 5.74 5.02 4.05
CA TRP A 50 4.36 5.46 3.85
C TRP A 50 4.01 6.54 4.86
N ARG A 51 3.42 7.64 4.40
CA ARG A 51 2.95 8.72 5.25
C ARG A 51 1.45 8.87 5.16
N CYS A 52 0.84 9.14 6.30
CA CYS A 52 -0.57 9.43 6.37
C CYS A 52 -0.83 10.87 5.88
N SER A 53 -1.48 11.09 4.73
CA SER A 53 -2.11 12.37 4.34
C SER A 53 -2.98 13.04 5.42
N TRP A 54 -3.60 12.31 6.36
CA TRP A 54 -4.43 12.93 7.40
C TRP A 54 -3.60 13.60 8.51
N CYS A 55 -2.59 12.92 9.05
CA CYS A 55 -1.79 13.42 10.18
C CYS A 55 -0.30 13.66 9.88
N GLY A 56 0.16 13.38 8.66
CA GLY A 56 1.55 13.49 8.20
C GLY A 56 2.52 12.41 8.72
N GLN A 57 2.12 11.64 9.74
CA GLN A 57 2.98 10.66 10.39
C GLN A 57 3.23 9.41 9.54
N ARG A 58 4.34 8.72 9.82
CA ARG A 58 4.69 7.46 9.17
C ARG A 58 3.68 6.37 9.53
N ALA A 59 3.32 5.53 8.56
CA ALA A 59 2.51 4.34 8.81
C ALA A 59 3.25 3.38 9.76
N GLY A 60 2.51 2.81 10.70
CA GLY A 60 3.06 1.86 11.67
C GLY A 60 3.00 0.42 11.18
N TYR A 61 2.21 0.15 10.14
CA TYR A 61 1.96 -1.21 9.69
C TYR A 61 1.58 -1.24 8.21
N VAL A 62 2.27 -2.11 7.45
CA VAL A 62 2.07 -2.31 6.00
C VAL A 62 2.14 -3.81 5.73
N ARG A 63 1.16 -4.35 5.01
CA ARG A 63 1.18 -5.77 4.61
C ARG A 63 0.41 -6.03 3.32
N TYR A 64 0.70 -7.16 2.69
CA TYR A 64 -0.20 -7.73 1.70
C TYR A 64 -1.50 -8.23 2.35
N THR A 65 -2.60 -8.07 1.63
CA THR A 65 -3.91 -8.58 2.02
C THR A 65 -4.67 -9.06 0.79
N THR A 66 -5.64 -9.95 0.98
CA THR A 66 -6.63 -10.24 -0.06
C THR A 66 -7.53 -9.02 -0.22
N ILE A 67 -7.85 -8.65 -1.47
CA ILE A 67 -8.89 -7.66 -1.75
C ILE A 67 -10.15 -8.46 -2.01
N ASP A 68 -11.15 -8.31 -1.15
CA ASP A 68 -12.49 -8.73 -1.51
C ASP A 68 -13.11 -7.68 -2.43
N ARG A 69 -13.97 -8.09 -3.37
CA ARG A 69 -14.41 -7.24 -4.51
C ARG A 69 -15.12 -5.94 -4.11
N ASN A 70 -15.47 -5.73 -2.83
CA ASN A 70 -16.37 -4.67 -2.36
C ASN A 70 -15.73 -3.50 -1.57
N ASP A 71 -14.45 -3.52 -1.20
CA ASP A 71 -13.87 -2.44 -0.35
C ASP A 71 -13.38 -1.19 -1.14
N ARG A 72 -14.08 -0.82 -2.22
CA ARG A 72 -13.73 0.32 -3.10
C ARG A 72 -13.71 1.68 -2.37
N GLU A 73 -14.39 1.83 -1.24
CA GLU A 73 -14.46 3.08 -0.49
C GLU A 73 -13.12 3.50 0.13
N GLY A 74 -12.19 2.58 0.39
CA GLY A 74 -10.88 2.91 0.97
C GLY A 74 -9.89 3.56 -0.01
N LEU A 75 -10.01 3.25 -1.30
CA LEU A 75 -9.06 3.63 -2.35
C LEU A 75 -9.11 5.12 -2.71
N ALA A 76 -10.26 5.78 -2.51
CA ALA A 76 -10.54 7.11 -3.03
C ALA A 76 -9.88 8.27 -2.23
N GLN A 77 -9.24 8.00 -1.09
CA GLN A 77 -8.87 9.07 -0.14
C GLN A 77 -7.40 9.53 -0.17
N TRP A 78 -6.54 9.04 -1.07
CA TRP A 78 -5.11 9.37 -1.03
C TRP A 78 -4.54 9.67 -2.42
N ARG A 79 -4.17 10.93 -2.64
CA ARG A 79 -3.39 11.35 -3.81
C ARG A 79 -1.90 11.07 -3.53
N PRO A 80 -1.11 10.68 -4.54
CA PRO A 80 0.35 10.63 -4.40
C PRO A 80 0.86 12.02 -4.01
N LEU A 81 1.73 12.08 -2.99
CA LEU A 81 2.42 13.33 -2.67
C LEU A 81 3.27 13.73 -3.88
N PRO A 82 3.20 14.99 -4.35
CA PRO A 82 4.08 15.47 -5.41
C PRO A 82 5.55 15.36 -4.97
N PRO A 83 6.49 15.14 -5.90
CA PRO A 83 7.88 14.76 -5.60
C PRO A 83 8.76 15.90 -5.06
N THR A 84 8.22 16.86 -4.30
CA THR A 84 8.98 18.02 -3.82
C THR A 84 8.62 18.40 -2.38
N LEU A 85 9.33 17.78 -1.43
CA LEU A 85 9.70 18.42 -0.16
C LEU A 85 11.18 18.09 0.08
N ARG A 86 12.05 18.99 -0.40
CA ARG A 86 13.43 19.16 0.08
C ARG A 86 13.41 20.14 1.24
#